data_AF-A0A2D4KX07-F1
#
_entry.id   AF-A0A2D4KX07-F1
#
_cell.length_a   1.000
_cell.length_b   1.000
_cell.length_c   1.000
_cell.angle_alpha   90.00
_cell.angle_beta   90.00
_cell.angle_gamma   90.00
#
_symmetry.space_group_name_H-M   'P 1'
#
loop_
_entity.id
_entity.type
_entity.pdbx_description
1 polymer ?
#
loop_
_entity_poly.entity_id
_entity_poly.type
_entity_poly.pdbx_seq_one_letter_code
_entity_poly.pdbx_strand_id
1 'polypeptide(L)'
;GSLFTVQADTGDISLQTPSLDREKIDRYTVLLEARDMGGQSFGLCNTGTVVIEVGDANDHAPMCEHGVYEVFIPENTVNAEVIKIGVIDKDIRGTPAWHATFNIIKGN
;
A
#
# COMPACT_ATOMS: atom_id res chain seq x y z
N GLY A 1 10.21 -18.32 -5.39
CA GLY A 1 9.83 -18.16 -6.81
C GLY A 1 10.13 -16.75 -7.24
N SER A 2 10.33 -16.51 -8.54
CA SER A 2 10.42 -15.14 -9.07
C SER A 2 9.04 -14.48 -9.00
N LEU A 3 8.95 -13.22 -8.58
CA LEU A 3 7.68 -12.47 -8.52
C LEU A 3 7.27 -11.92 -9.89
N PHE A 4 8.27 -11.61 -10.72
CA PHE A 4 8.12 -11.03 -12.04
C PHE A 4 8.68 -11.98 -13.10
N THR A 5 8.13 -11.89 -14.30
CA THR A 5 8.65 -12.54 -15.50
C THR A 5 8.73 -11.53 -16.62
N VAL A 6 9.66 -11.76 -17.55
CA VAL A 6 9.84 -10.94 -18.74
C VAL A 6 9.70 -11.83 -19.97
N GLN A 7 8.88 -11.41 -20.92
CA GLN A 7 8.80 -12.09 -22.21
C GLN A 7 10.05 -11.76 -23.03
N ALA A 8 10.78 -12.78 -23.48
CA ALA A 8 12.07 -12.61 -24.15
C ALA A 8 11.99 -11.84 -25.48
N ASP A 9 10.89 -11.99 -26.22
CA ASP A 9 10.75 -11.39 -27.56
C ASP A 9 10.21 -9.95 -27.53
N THR A 10 9.34 -9.63 -26.56
CA THR A 10 8.68 -8.30 -26.48
C THR A 10 9.26 -7.42 -25.39
N GLY A 11 9.89 -8.01 -24.36
CA GLY A 11 10.30 -7.32 -23.15
C GLY A 11 9.17 -7.06 -22.16
N ASP A 12 7.96 -7.61 -22.39
CA ASP A 12 6.82 -7.39 -21.51
C ASP A 12 7.06 -7.98 -20.12
N ILE A 13 6.99 -7.14 -19.09
CA ILE A 13 7.14 -7.55 -17.69
C ILE A 13 5.75 -7.81 -17.12
N SER A 14 5.54 -9.01 -16.57
CA SER A 14 4.29 -9.41 -15.94
C SER A 14 4.51 -10.06 -14.58
N LEU A 15 3.45 -10.06 -13.77
CA LEU A 15 3.44 -10.72 -12.47
C LEU A 15 3.27 -12.23 -12.64
N GLN A 16 4.09 -13.01 -11.93
CA GLN A 16 3.88 -14.46 -11.77
C GLN A 16 2.96 -14.78 -10.59
N THR A 17 2.75 -13.83 -9.68
CA THR A 17 1.86 -13.97 -8.53
C THR A 17 0.50 -13.32 -8.78
N PRO A 18 -0.57 -13.77 -8.11
CA PRO A 18 -1.92 -13.22 -8.31
C PRO A 18 -2.07 -11.78 -7.80
N SER A 19 -1.24 -11.35 -6.84
CA SER A 19 -1.28 -10.01 -6.28
C SER A 19 0.08 -9.55 -5.76
N LEU A 20 0.19 -8.24 -5.56
CA LEU A 20 1.21 -7.56 -4.77
C LEU A 20 0.52 -6.93 -3.54
N ASP A 21 1.29 -6.71 -2.49
CA ASP A 21 0.81 -6.13 -1.23
C ASP A 21 1.80 -5.02 -0.85
N ARG A 22 1.33 -3.78 -0.95
CA ARG A 22 2.16 -2.59 -0.77
C ARG A 22 2.62 -2.46 0.68
N GLU A 23 1.78 -2.82 1.64
CA GLU A 23 2.05 -2.77 3.07
C GLU A 23 3.16 -3.77 3.47
N LYS A 24 3.37 -4.81 2.66
CA LYS A 24 4.54 -5.70 2.79
C LYS A 24 5.76 -5.17 2.08
N ILE A 25 5.66 -4.85 0.79
CA ILE A 25 6.77 -4.38 -0.06
C ILE A 25 6.23 -3.37 -1.07
N ASP A 26 6.69 -2.12 -0.94
CA ASP A 26 6.26 -0.99 -1.78
C ASP A 26 7.10 -0.81 -3.05
N ARG A 27 8.30 -1.41 -3.09
CA ARG A 27 9.23 -1.22 -4.20
C ARG A 27 10.09 -2.45 -4.48
N TYR A 28 10.19 -2.80 -5.76
CA TYR A 28 11.06 -3.85 -6.26
C TYR A 28 12.13 -3.27 -7.20
N THR A 29 13.35 -3.78 -7.10
CA THR A 29 14.43 -3.50 -8.05
C THR A 29 14.78 -4.78 -8.78
N VAL A 30 14.51 -4.82 -10.08
CA VAL A 30 14.70 -6.00 -10.93
C VAL A 30 15.88 -5.75 -11.86
N LEU A 31 16.87 -6.65 -11.82
CA LEU A 31 17.96 -6.66 -12.78
C LEU A 31 17.56 -7.55 -13.95
N LEU A 32 17.53 -6.97 -15.15
CA LEU A 32 17.29 -7.68 -16.40
C LEU A 32 18.60 -7.91 -17.13
N GLU A 33 18.74 -9.06 -17.78
CA GLU A 33 19.80 -9.34 -18.74
C GLU A 33 19.16 -9.48 -20.12
N ALA A 34 19.68 -8.73 -21.09
CA ALA A 34 19.39 -8.93 -22.50
C ALA A 34 20.57 -9.63 -23.15
N ARG A 35 20.30 -10.64 -23.98
CA ARG A 35 21.32 -11.45 -24.65
C ARG A 35 20.97 -11.64 -26.12
N ASP A 36 21.95 -11.42 -26.99
CA ASP A 36 21.78 -11.61 -28.43
C ASP A 36 21.78 -13.11 -28.82
N MET A 37 21.69 -13.39 -30.13
CA MET A 37 21.67 -14.76 -30.70
C MET A 37 20.58 -15.67 -30.09
N GLY A 38 19.42 -15.11 -29.77
CA GLY A 38 18.29 -15.87 -29.20
C GLY A 38 18.56 -16.39 -27.78
N GLY A 39 19.40 -15.70 -27.01
CA GLY A 39 19.71 -16.08 -25.62
C GLY A 39 20.72 -17.22 -25.47
N GLN A 40 21.43 -17.58 -26.54
CA GLN A 40 22.47 -18.61 -26.49
C GLN A 40 23.62 -18.17 -25.58
N SER A 41 24.18 -19.10 -24.79
CA SER A 41 25.16 -18.79 -23.75
C SER A 41 26.43 -18.09 -24.23
N PHE A 42 26.77 -18.21 -25.51
CA PHE A 42 27.90 -17.53 -26.16
C PHE A 42 27.56 -16.19 -26.79
N GLY A 43 26.29 -15.79 -26.80
CA GLY A 43 25.86 -14.47 -27.23
C GLY A 43 26.32 -13.37 -26.28
N LEU A 44 26.52 -12.17 -26.80
CA LEU A 44 26.83 -11.00 -25.98
C LEU A 44 25.63 -10.65 -25.13
N CYS A 45 25.88 -10.29 -23.87
CA CYS A 45 24.84 -9.83 -22.96
C CYS A 45 25.15 -8.46 -22.38
N ASN A 46 24.09 -7.77 -21.99
CA ASN A 46 24.15 -6.56 -21.18
C ASN A 46 23.01 -6.56 -20.18
N THR A 47 23.17 -5.81 -19.09
CA THR A 47 22.15 -5.72 -18.04
C THR A 47 21.53 -4.34 -17.94
N GLY A 48 20.31 -4.28 -17.44
CA GLY A 48 19.57 -3.06 -17.15
C GLY A 48 18.76 -3.21 -15.88
N THR A 49 18.51 -2.10 -15.19
CA THR A 49 17.73 -2.10 -13.93
C THR A 49 16.35 -1.50 -14.16
N VAL A 50 15.33 -2.20 -13.69
CA VAL A 50 13.94 -1.72 -13.66
C VAL A 50 13.51 -1.55 -12.21
N VAL A 51 12.96 -0.38 -11.89
CA VAL A 51 12.37 -0.10 -10.57
C VAL A 51 10.85 -0.17 -10.73
N ILE A 52 10.21 -1.02 -9.92
CA ILE A 52 8.76 -1.21 -9.91
C ILE A 52 8.24 -0.68 -8.58
N GLU A 53 7.36 0.31 -8.64
CA GLU A 53 6.67 0.88 -7.47
C GLU A 53 5.25 0.30 -7.40
N VAL A 54 4.87 -0.19 -6.21
CA VAL A 54 3.55 -0.77 -5.96
C VAL A 54 2.58 0.33 -5.56
N GLY A 55 1.48 0.46 -6.31
CA GLY A 55 0.42 1.41 -5.99
C GLY A 55 -0.34 1.05 -4.72
N ASP A 56 -0.96 2.06 -4.11
CA ASP A 56 -1.84 1.90 -2.94
C ASP A 56 -3.19 1.31 -3.35
N ALA A 57 -3.69 0.36 -2.56
CA ALA A 57 -5.05 -0.15 -2.65
C ALA A 57 -5.76 0.18 -1.33
N ASN A 58 -7.05 0.51 -1.39
CA ASN A 58 -7.86 0.69 -0.18
C ASN A 58 -8.32 -0.68 0.33
N ASP A 59 -7.43 -1.38 1.01
CA ASP A 59 -7.68 -2.71 1.58
C ASP A 59 -7.49 -2.78 3.10
N HIS A 60 -7.11 -1.66 3.74
CA HIS A 60 -7.09 -1.53 5.20
C HIS A 60 -8.14 -0.53 5.67
N ALA A 61 -9.19 -1.02 6.34
CA ALA A 61 -10.18 -0.13 6.93
C ALA A 61 -9.62 0.61 8.16
N PRO A 62 -9.99 1.88 8.38
CA PRO A 62 -9.57 2.64 9.54
C PRO A 62 -10.15 2.03 10.83
N MET A 63 -9.31 1.88 11.85
CA MET A 63 -9.69 1.34 13.16
C MET A 63 -9.48 2.38 14.26
N CYS A 64 -10.45 2.54 15.16
CA CYS A 64 -10.29 3.37 16.34
C CYS A 64 -9.15 2.85 17.24
N GLU A 65 -8.38 3.76 17.82
CA GLU A 65 -7.30 3.41 18.77
C GLU A 65 -7.81 2.67 20.01
N HIS A 66 -9.05 2.96 20.42
CA HIS A 66 -9.71 2.33 21.54
C HIS A 66 -11.11 1.83 21.15
N GLY A 67 -11.53 0.71 21.74
CA GLY A 67 -12.88 0.17 21.51
C GLY A 67 -13.98 0.94 22.24
N VAL A 68 -13.63 1.57 23.37
CA VAL A 68 -14.54 2.39 24.17
C VAL A 68 -13.80 3.66 24.59
N TYR A 69 -14.50 4.78 24.52
CA TYR A 69 -14.00 6.08 24.94
C TYR A 69 -14.91 6.62 26.05
N GLU A 70 -14.34 6.94 27.20
CA GLU A 70 -15.05 7.48 28.36
C GLU A 70 -14.50 8.85 28.73
N VAL A 71 -15.40 9.82 28.97
CA VAL A 71 -15.04 11.19 29.35
C VAL A 71 -16.02 11.69 30.40
N PHE A 72 -15.50 12.43 31.38
CA PHE A 72 -16.28 13.12 32.39
C PHE A 72 -16.38 14.61 32.05
N ILE A 73 -17.61 15.11 31.95
CA ILE A 73 -17.88 16.52 31.65
C ILE A 73 -18.84 17.07 32.70
N PRO A 74 -18.53 18.20 33.35
CA PRO A 74 -19.47 18.89 34.21
C PRO A 74 -20.73 19.31 33.45
N GLU A 75 -21.91 19.15 34.05
CA GLU A 75 -23.21 19.42 33.40
C GLU A 75 -23.36 20.84 32.83
N ASN A 76 -22.67 21.81 33.43
CA ASN A 76 -22.76 23.23 33.07
C ASN A 76 -21.68 23.68 32.08
N THR A 77 -20.98 22.74 31.44
CA THR A 77 -19.94 23.03 30.45
C THR A 77 -20.55 23.24 29.06
N VAL A 78 -20.29 24.41 28.46
CA VAL A 78 -20.80 24.79 27.14
C VAL A 78 -19.63 24.95 26.16
N ASN A 79 -19.79 24.46 24.94
CA ASN A 79 -18.80 24.56 23.84
C ASN A 79 -17.41 24.01 24.19
N ALA A 80 -17.34 22.96 25.00
CA ALA A 80 -16.08 22.27 25.27
C ALA A 80 -15.77 21.22 24.20
N GLU A 81 -14.49 21.11 23.88
CA GLU A 81 -13.96 19.93 23.23
C GLU A 81 -14.09 18.74 24.19
N VAL A 82 -14.90 17.75 23.81
CA VAL A 82 -15.18 16.57 24.65
C VAL A 82 -14.06 15.55 24.54
N ILE A 83 -13.76 15.16 23.30
CA ILE A 83 -12.80 14.09 23.02
C ILE A 83 -12.24 14.21 21.61
N LYS A 84 -10.99 13.77 21.45
CA LYS A 84 -10.38 13.50 20.14
C LYS A 84 -10.34 11.99 19.93
N ILE A 85 -10.93 11.51 18.85
CA ILE A 85 -10.89 10.11 18.46
C ILE A 85 -9.79 9.93 17.42
N GLY A 86 -8.75 9.19 17.77
CA GLY A 86 -7.72 8.74 16.82
C GLY A 86 -8.13 7.45 16.12
N VAL A 87 -7.73 7.32 14.86
CA VAL A 87 -7.85 6.08 14.08
C VAL A 87 -6.51 5.71 13.47
N ILE A 88 -6.30 4.41 13.31
CA ILE A 88 -5.13 3.81 12.70
C ILE A 88 -5.57 3.15 11.40
N ASP A 89 -4.89 3.52 10.32
CA ASP A 89 -5.07 3.00 8.99
C ASP A 89 -3.68 2.77 8.37
N LYS A 90 -3.52 1.68 7.62
CA LYS A 90 -2.23 1.23 7.07
C LYS A 90 -2.03 1.64 5.61
N ASP A 91 -3.05 2.18 4.96
CA ASP A 91 -2.96 2.71 3.60
C ASP A 91 -2.04 3.95 3.57
N ILE A 92 -1.66 4.44 2.37
CA ILE A 92 -0.75 5.57 2.26
C ILE A 92 -1.35 6.84 2.86
N ARG A 93 -0.62 7.44 3.81
CA ARG A 93 -1.02 8.72 4.43
C ARG A 93 -1.24 9.81 3.38
N GLY A 94 -2.37 10.50 3.50
CA GLY A 94 -2.74 11.60 2.61
C GLY A 94 -3.41 11.17 1.31
N THR A 95 -3.59 9.88 1.06
CA THR A 95 -4.48 9.40 -0.01
C THR A 95 -5.94 9.36 0.50
N PRO A 96 -6.93 9.29 -0.42
CA PRO A 96 -8.31 9.03 -0.04
C PRO A 96 -8.52 7.69 0.67
N ALA A 97 -7.64 6.71 0.45
CA ALA A 97 -7.70 5.39 1.09
C ALA A 97 -7.49 5.53 2.62
N TRP A 98 -6.56 6.38 3.02
CA TRP A 98 -6.25 6.67 4.43
C TRP A 98 -7.20 7.70 5.11
N HIS A 99 -8.11 8.35 4.37
CA HIS A 99 -8.95 9.43 4.93
C HIS A 99 -10.16 8.89 5.68
N ALA A 100 -10.19 9.07 7.00
CA ALA A 100 -11.31 8.65 7.84
C ALA A 100 -12.37 9.74 8.05
N THR A 101 -13.65 9.32 8.06
CA THR A 101 -14.80 10.17 8.37
C THR A 101 -15.57 9.64 9.58
N PHE A 102 -16.05 10.52 10.45
CA PHE A 102 -16.76 10.16 11.68
C PHE A 102 -18.22 10.60 11.63
N ASN A 103 -19.12 9.76 12.15
CA ASN A 103 -20.54 10.05 12.26
C ASN A 103 -21.06 9.63 13.64
N ILE A 104 -21.92 10.46 14.24
CA ILE A 104 -22.63 10.12 15.49
C ILE A 104 -23.92 9.40 15.09
N ILE A 105 -24.02 8.12 15.44
CA ILE A 105 -25.17 7.28 15.06
C ILE A 105 -26.30 7.26 16.11
N LYS A 106 -25.98 7.58 17.36
CA LYS A 106 -26.95 7.62 18.47
C LYS A 106 -26.46 8.57 19.57
N GLY A 107 -27.39 9.29 20.16
CA GLY A 107 -27.19 10.16 21.33
C GLY A 107 -28.43 10.12 22.23
N ASN A 108 -28.32 10.69 23.43
CA ASN A 108 -29.41 10.84 24.39
C ASN A 108 -30.02 12.24 24.29
#